data_AF-A0A7S0M223-F1
#
_entry.id   AF-A0A7S0M223-F1
#
_cell.length_a   1.000
_cell.length_b   1.000
_cell.length_c   1.000
_cell.angle_alpha   90.00
_cell.angle_beta   90.00
_cell.angle_gamma   90.00
#
_symmetry.space_group_name_H-M   'P 1'
#
loop_
_entity.id
_entity.type
_entity.pdbx_description
1 polymer ?
#
loop_
_entity_poly.entity_id
_entity_poly.type
_entity_poly.pdbx_seq_one_letter_code
_entity_poly.pdbx_strand_id
1 'polypeptide(L)'
;RIHRQALESDYVSANLPQWIDLIFGHKQRGPAAIQAVNVFYHLTYEGEVDLESVQDPALRLSYEAQILCFGQTPRQLFKRPHPLRLKALRVPRPTLCVSCDPHGEVYWDR
;
A
#
# COMPACT_ATOMS: atom_id res chain seq x y z
N ARG A 1 1.72 -10.40 -19.93
CA ARG A 1 3.14 -9.93 -19.90
C ARG A 1 3.25 -8.40 -19.89
N ILE A 2 2.42 -7.69 -20.68
CA ILE A 2 2.42 -6.22 -20.81
C ILE A 2 2.17 -5.49 -19.49
N HIS A 3 1.14 -5.87 -18.70
CA HIS A 3 0.83 -5.16 -17.44
C HIS A 3 1.99 -5.17 -16.43
N ARG A 4 2.68 -6.31 -16.28
CA ARG A 4 3.86 -6.41 -15.41
C ARG A 4 4.99 -5.50 -15.90
N GLN A 5 5.24 -5.45 -17.20
CA GLN A 5 6.28 -4.57 -17.76
C GLN A 5 5.94 -3.09 -17.56
N ALA A 6 4.66 -2.73 -17.66
CA ALA A 6 4.21 -1.36 -17.35
C ALA A 6 4.40 -1.03 -15.86
N LEU A 7 4.04 -1.94 -14.95
CA LEU A 7 4.22 -1.76 -13.51
C LEU A 7 5.70 -1.57 -13.12
N GLU A 8 6.59 -2.31 -13.76
CA GLU A 8 8.05 -2.25 -13.52
C GLU A 8 8.74 -1.13 -14.34
N SER A 9 7.99 -0.29 -15.06
CA SER A 9 8.57 0.80 -15.84
C SER A 9 9.10 1.94 -14.95
N ASP A 10 10.01 2.74 -15.49
CA ASP A 10 10.52 3.93 -14.81
C ASP A 10 9.41 4.95 -14.51
N TYR A 11 8.43 5.06 -15.42
CA TYR A 11 7.28 5.95 -15.24
C TYR A 11 6.45 5.57 -14.01
N VAL A 12 6.07 4.30 -13.90
CA VAL A 12 5.29 3.84 -12.74
C VAL A 12 6.15 3.91 -11.48
N SER A 13 7.41 3.50 -11.53
CA SER A 13 8.33 3.58 -10.37
C SER A 13 8.45 5.00 -9.80
N ALA A 14 8.47 6.03 -10.65
CA ALA A 14 8.55 7.42 -10.22
C ALA A 14 7.23 7.96 -9.61
N ASN A 15 6.08 7.39 -9.99
CA ASN A 15 4.75 7.88 -9.60
C ASN A 15 4.04 7.00 -8.57
N LEU A 16 4.46 5.74 -8.39
CA LEU A 16 3.85 4.79 -7.46
C LEU A 16 3.75 5.31 -6.02
N PRO A 17 4.73 6.06 -5.47
CA PRO A 17 4.59 6.69 -4.16
C PRO A 17 3.32 7.54 -4.00
N GLN A 18 2.87 8.21 -5.06
CA GLN A 18 1.67 9.05 -5.03
C GLN A 18 0.40 8.20 -4.92
N TRP A 19 0.36 7.04 -5.57
CA TRP A 19 -0.73 6.08 -5.42
C TRP A 19 -0.72 5.44 -4.02
N ILE A 20 0.47 5.11 -3.50
CA ILE A 20 0.64 4.61 -2.13
C ILE A 20 0.14 5.64 -1.10
N ASP A 21 0.37 6.93 -1.33
CA ASP A 21 -0.16 8.01 -0.48
C ASP A 21 -1.70 8.07 -0.45
N LEU A 22 -2.37 7.74 -1.55
CA LEU A 22 -3.83 7.67 -1.62
C LEU A 22 -4.39 6.47 -0.85
N ILE A 23 -3.76 5.29 -1.01
CA ILE A 23 -4.31 4.04 -0.49
C ILE A 23 -3.88 3.75 0.95
N PHE A 24 -2.67 4.12 1.35
CA PHE A 24 -2.12 3.79 2.68
C PHE A 24 -1.57 5.01 3.44
N GLY A 25 -1.44 6.15 2.76
CA GLY A 25 -0.71 7.29 3.27
C GLY A 25 -1.55 8.49 3.67
N HIS A 26 -0.90 9.65 3.66
CA HIS A 26 -1.48 10.89 4.18
C HIS A 26 -2.69 11.41 3.38
N LYS A 27 -2.91 10.93 2.15
CA LYS A 27 -4.06 11.31 1.29
C LYS A 27 -5.24 10.35 1.39
N GLN A 28 -5.20 9.36 2.29
CA GLN A 28 -6.31 8.44 2.50
C GLN A 28 -7.46 9.08 3.30
N ARG A 29 -7.15 10.00 4.23
CA ARG A 29 -8.14 10.63 5.13
C ARG A 29 -7.88 12.12 5.32
N GLY A 30 -8.87 12.83 5.88
CA GLY A 30 -8.76 14.24 6.24
C GLY A 30 -8.73 15.19 5.04
N PRO A 31 -8.29 16.45 5.23
CA PRO A 31 -8.32 17.48 4.18
C PRO A 31 -7.54 17.10 2.92
N ALA A 32 -6.44 16.35 3.06
CA ALA A 32 -5.64 15.89 1.93
C ALA A 32 -6.40 14.88 1.03
N ALA A 33 -7.26 14.04 1.62
CA ALA A 33 -8.13 13.15 0.87
C ALA A 33 -9.22 13.90 0.09
N ILE A 34 -9.80 14.94 0.69
CA ILE A 34 -10.79 15.80 0.01
C ILE A 34 -10.16 16.48 -1.20
N GLN A 35 -8.98 17.08 -1.02
CA GLN A 35 -8.24 17.75 -2.10
C GLN A 35 -7.87 16.77 -3.23
N ALA A 36 -7.59 15.51 -2.89
CA ALA A 36 -7.26 14.47 -3.86
C ALA A 36 -8.50 13.74 -4.43
N VAL A 37 -9.71 14.12 -4.02
CA VAL A 37 -10.97 13.44 -4.40
C VAL A 37 -10.92 11.93 -4.07
N ASN A 38 -10.45 11.61 -2.87
CA ASN A 38 -10.17 10.25 -2.40
C ASN A 38 -10.89 9.95 -1.07
N VAL A 39 -12.11 10.47 -0.91
CA VAL A 39 -12.96 10.21 0.27
C VAL A 39 -13.97 9.12 -0.08
N PHE A 40 -13.99 8.07 0.72
CA PHE A 40 -14.92 6.95 0.61
C PHE A 40 -16.04 7.06 1.66
N TYR A 41 -17.01 6.14 1.60
CA TYR A 41 -18.10 6.10 2.56
C TYR A 41 -17.60 5.77 3.97
N HIS A 42 -18.13 6.41 5.01
CA HIS A 42 -17.55 6.33 6.36
C HIS A 42 -17.39 4.89 6.90
N LEU A 43 -18.31 3.96 6.55
CA LEU A 43 -18.23 2.56 6.97
C LEU A 43 -17.08 1.77 6.33
N THR A 44 -16.47 2.26 5.25
CA THR A 44 -15.33 1.56 4.63
C THR A 44 -14.04 1.74 5.45
N TYR A 45 -14.00 2.73 6.33
CA TYR A 45 -12.85 3.07 7.14
C TYR A 45 -12.87 2.32 8.47
N GLU A 46 -11.75 1.65 8.77
CA GLU A 46 -11.54 1.01 10.07
C GLU A 46 -11.76 2.01 11.22
N GLY A 47 -12.52 1.58 12.24
CA GLY A 47 -12.72 2.30 13.50
C GLY A 47 -13.75 3.42 13.48
N GLU A 48 -14.41 3.71 12.35
CA GLU A 48 -15.43 4.79 12.29
C GLU A 48 -16.77 4.39 12.93
N VAL A 49 -17.04 3.09 13.09
CA VAL A 49 -18.25 2.59 13.76
C VAL A 49 -17.90 1.46 14.72
N ASP A 50 -18.38 1.58 15.95
CA ASP A 50 -18.38 0.51 16.94
C ASP A 50 -19.68 -0.31 16.81
N LEU A 51 -19.59 -1.50 16.21
CA LEU A 51 -20.74 -2.39 16.00
C LEU A 51 -21.34 -2.92 17.31
N GLU A 52 -20.55 -2.98 18.39
CA GLU A 52 -21.03 -3.46 19.70
C GLU A 52 -21.92 -2.42 20.38
N SER A 53 -21.70 -1.13 20.09
CA SER A 53 -22.53 -0.05 20.61
C SER A 53 -23.93 0.05 19.95
N VAL A 54 -24.13 -0.59 18.80
CA VAL A 54 -25.39 -0.53 18.03
C VAL A 54 -26.43 -1.46 18.64
N GLN A 55 -27.45 -0.88 19.29
CA GLN A 55 -28.52 -1.62 19.96
C GLN A 55 -29.56 -2.21 19.01
N ASP A 56 -29.84 -1.54 17.89
CA ASP A 56 -30.81 -2.01 16.91
C ASP A 56 -30.21 -3.15 16.06
N PRO A 57 -30.74 -4.39 16.15
CA PRO A 57 -30.22 -5.52 15.38
C PRO A 57 -30.38 -5.34 13.87
N ALA A 58 -31.42 -4.65 13.40
CA ALA A 58 -31.63 -4.43 11.97
C ALA A 58 -30.58 -3.46 11.39
N LEU A 59 -30.29 -2.39 12.13
CA LEU A 59 -29.24 -1.44 11.78
C LEU A 59 -27.86 -2.11 11.80
N ARG A 60 -27.57 -2.92 12.82
CA ARG A 60 -26.31 -3.66 12.91
C ARG A 60 -26.10 -4.59 11.72
N LEU A 61 -27.10 -5.39 11.36
CA LEU A 61 -27.06 -6.25 10.17
C LEU A 61 -26.83 -5.45 8.89
N SER A 62 -27.44 -4.27 8.79
CA SER A 62 -27.26 -3.38 7.63
C SER A 62 -25.81 -2.86 7.54
N TYR A 63 -25.19 -2.50 8.67
CA TYR A 63 -23.78 -2.09 8.70
C TYR A 63 -22.83 -3.23 8.38
N GLU A 64 -23.08 -4.42 8.93
CA GLU A 64 -22.28 -5.63 8.63
C GLU A 64 -22.36 -5.96 7.13
N ALA A 65 -23.56 -5.95 6.55
CA ALA A 65 -23.74 -6.14 5.11
C ALA A 65 -23.01 -5.06 4.28
N GLN A 66 -23.08 -3.80 4.71
CA GLN A 66 -22.39 -2.70 4.01
C GLN A 66 -20.87 -2.91 4.00
N ILE A 67 -20.29 -3.23 5.17
CA ILE A 67 -18.84 -3.45 5.33
C ILE A 67 -18.37 -4.66 4.50
N LEU A 68 -19.15 -5.74 4.47
CA LEU A 68 -18.79 -6.98 3.77
C LEU A 68 -18.91 -6.87 2.25
N CYS A 69 -19.90 -6.13 1.75
CA CYS A 69 -20.25 -6.13 0.32
C CYS A 69 -19.82 -4.88 -0.44
N PHE A 70 -19.61 -3.73 0.21
CA PHE A 70 -19.40 -2.44 -0.46
C PHE A 70 -18.02 -1.83 -0.24
N GLY A 71 -17.10 -2.61 0.32
CA GLY A 71 -15.67 -2.31 0.33
C GLY A 71 -15.12 -1.99 1.70
N GLN A 72 -13.83 -2.30 1.86
CA GLN A 72 -13.04 -2.04 3.06
C GLN A 72 -11.78 -1.29 2.64
N THR A 73 -11.63 -0.05 3.12
CA THR A 73 -10.43 0.74 2.89
C THR A 73 -9.29 0.16 3.73
N PRO A 74 -8.10 -0.11 3.15
CA PRO A 74 -6.96 -0.59 3.91
C PRO A 74 -6.58 0.37 5.05
N ARG A 75 -5.94 -0.13 6.11
CA ARG A 75 -5.50 0.70 7.22
C ARG A 75 -4.47 1.75 6.78
N GLN A 76 -4.61 2.99 7.25
CA GLN A 76 -3.61 4.03 7.04
C GLN A 76 -2.31 3.65 7.78
N LEU A 77 -1.22 3.49 7.05
CA LEU A 77 0.06 3.05 7.60
C LEU A 77 0.95 4.23 8.04
N PHE A 78 0.79 5.39 7.42
CA PHE A 78 1.61 6.56 7.72
C PHE A 78 0.88 7.87 7.39
N LYS A 79 1.22 8.95 8.10
CA LYS A 79 0.60 10.29 7.96
C LYS A 79 1.49 11.31 7.24
N ARG A 80 2.72 10.95 6.92
CA ARG A 80 3.66 11.78 6.14
C ARG A 80 3.65 11.35 4.67
N PRO A 81 4.09 12.19 3.71
CA PRO A 81 4.24 11.76 2.33
C PRO A 81 5.16 10.54 2.19
N HIS A 82 4.78 9.59 1.33
CA HIS A 82 5.60 8.44 1.02
C HIS A 82 6.92 8.89 0.35
N PRO A 83 8.08 8.37 0.76
CA PRO A 83 9.36 8.76 0.15
C PRO A 83 9.36 8.45 -1.35
N LEU A 84 9.90 9.37 -2.14
CA LEU A 84 10.10 9.12 -3.56
C LEU A 84 11.17 8.06 -3.74
N ARG A 85 10.93 7.12 -4.66
CA ARG A 85 11.95 6.17 -5.05
C ARG A 85 13.07 6.95 -5.75
N LEU A 86 14.25 6.99 -5.12
CA LEU A 86 15.44 7.47 -5.79
C LEU A 86 15.61 6.64 -7.06
N LYS A 87 15.90 7.29 -8.20
CA LYS A 87 16.38 6.55 -9.37
C LYS A 87 17.54 5.73 -8.86
N ALA A 88 17.40 4.41 -8.87
CA ALA A 88 18.55 3.57 -8.71
C ALA A 88 19.51 4.07 -9.79
N LEU A 89 20.61 4.72 -9.41
CA LEU A 89 21.81 4.58 -10.20
C LEU A 89 21.84 3.10 -10.51
N ARG A 90 21.89 2.74 -11.80
CA ARG A 90 22.08 1.35 -12.21
C ARG A 90 23.41 0.94 -11.60
N VAL A 91 23.40 0.54 -10.33
CA VAL A 91 24.45 -0.22 -9.71
C VAL A 91 24.39 -1.46 -10.58
N PRO A 92 25.41 -1.72 -11.41
CA PRO A 92 25.48 -2.99 -12.10
C PRO A 92 25.19 -4.01 -11.02
N ARG A 93 24.19 -4.88 -11.22
CA ARG A 93 24.00 -6.02 -10.33
C ARG A 93 25.40 -6.54 -10.09
N PRO A 94 25.90 -6.61 -8.84
CA PRO A 94 27.15 -7.29 -8.61
C PRO A 94 26.90 -8.64 -9.24
N THR A 95 27.61 -8.93 -10.33
CA THR A 95 27.68 -10.27 -10.84
C THR A 95 28.12 -11.01 -9.59
N LEU A 96 27.21 -11.81 -9.00
CA LEU A 96 27.60 -12.76 -7.98
C LEU A 96 28.54 -13.69 -8.73
N CYS A 97 29.81 -13.28 -8.75
CA CYS A 97 30.94 -14.11 -9.02
C CYS A 97 30.83 -15.16 -7.93
N VAL A 98 30.15 -16.26 -8.26
CA VAL A 98 30.34 -17.49 -7.51
C VAL A 98 31.74 -17.92 -7.88
N SER A 99 32.73 -17.40 -7.18
CA SER A 99 34.00 -18.11 -7.09
C SER A 99 33.69 -19.35 -6.26
N CYS A 100 33.42 -20.46 -6.93
CA CYS A 100 33.48 -21.77 -6.31
C CYS A 100 34.93 -21.96 -5.84
N ASP A 101 35.15 -21.87 -4.54
CA ASP A 101 36.34 -22.46 -3.93
C ASP A 101 36.24 -24.00 -4.10
N PRO A 102 37.35 -24.76 -4.21
CA PRO A 102 37.32 -26.21 -4.46
C PRO A 102 36.58 -27.02 -3.39
N HIS A 103 36.23 -26.38 -2.26
CA HIS A 103 35.63 -27.00 -1.09
C HIS A 103 34.13 -26.70 -0.90
N GLY A 104 33.49 -25.93 -1.78
CA GLY A 104 32.01 -25.89 -1.88
C GLY A 104 31.24 -25.23 -0.74
N GLU A 105 31.87 -24.42 0.11
CA GLU A 105 31.19 -23.69 1.19
C GLU A 105 30.83 -22.26 0.76
N VAL A 106 29.57 -21.84 0.96
CA VAL A 106 29.05 -20.50 0.62
C VAL A 106 28.99 -19.65 1.88
N TYR A 107 29.79 -18.58 1.96
CA TYR A 107 29.74 -17.59 3.04
C TYR A 107 29.16 -16.26 2.55
N TRP A 108 28.32 -15.63 3.38
CA TRP A 108 27.86 -14.25 3.20
C TRP A 108 28.84 -13.32 3.93
N ASP A 109 29.52 -12.43 3.20
CA ASP A 109 30.26 -11.34 3.85
C ASP A 109 29.27 -10.40 4.57
N ARG A 110 29.58 -10.09 5.83
CA ARG A 110 28.80 -9.18 6.70
C ARG A 110 28.84 -7.74 6.21
#